data_AF-A0A662BPU1-F1
#
_entry.id   AF-A0A662BPU1-F1
#
_cell.length_a   1.000
_cell.length_b   1.000
_cell.length_c   1.000
_cell.angle_alpha   90.00
_cell.angle_beta   90.00
_cell.angle_gamma   90.00
#
_symmetry.space_group_name_H-M   'P 1'
#
loop_
_entity.id
_entity.type
_entity.pdbx_description
1 polymer ?
#
loop_
_entity_poly.entity_id
_entity_poly.type
_entity_poly.pdbx_seq_one_letter_code
_entity_poly.pdbx_strand_id
1 'polypeptide(L)'
;MKKICLAIIVTTLISISGFSQNEKQKVIFIYSFTKYISWPAGSNQGDFIIGVLASPTMSKELKIIASKRKVGMRSIKILDFASAGSMRDCHIVYVPKSRAGDLGNVIEKYKQKAVVVVADAPGSVQKGAAINFIVVG
;
A
#
# COMPACT_ATOMS: atom_id res chain seq x y z
N MET A 1 18.62 17.37 -44.00
CA MET A 1 17.31 17.63 -43.37
C MET A 1 16.65 16.39 -42.74
N LYS A 2 16.88 15.15 -43.21
CA LYS A 2 16.29 13.92 -42.62
C LYS A 2 16.94 13.41 -41.31
N LYS A 3 18.18 13.82 -41.01
CA LYS A 3 18.94 13.36 -39.82
C LYS A 3 18.58 14.11 -38.53
N ILE A 4 17.97 15.30 -38.64
CA ILE A 4 17.59 16.13 -37.49
C ILE A 4 16.31 15.59 -36.83
N CYS A 5 15.38 15.01 -37.60
CA CYS A 5 14.17 14.38 -37.04
C CYS A 5 14.46 13.13 -36.21
N LEU A 6 15.54 12.40 -36.51
CA LEU A 6 15.86 11.16 -35.79
C LEU A 6 16.36 11.41 -34.36
N ALA A 7 17.06 12.53 -34.12
CA ALA A 7 17.59 12.89 -32.81
C ALA A 7 16.50 13.35 -31.82
N ILE A 8 15.40 13.93 -32.31
CA ILE A 8 14.29 14.45 -31.50
C ILE A 8 13.37 13.30 -31.05
N ILE A 9 13.30 12.19 -31.80
CA ILE A 9 12.47 11.02 -31.47
C ILE A 9 13.11 10.15 -30.39
N VAL A 10 14.44 10.18 -30.24
CA VAL A 10 15.16 9.33 -29.26
C VAL A 10 15.19 9.95 -27.86
N THR A 11 15.09 11.28 -27.73
CA THR A 11 15.16 11.97 -26.43
C THR A 11 13.85 11.94 -25.65
N THR A 12 12.70 11.72 -26.30
CA THR A 12 11.38 11.68 -25.63
C THR A 12 11.09 10.36 -24.90
N LEU A 13 11.91 9.33 -25.04
CA LEU A 13 11.67 8.00 -24.46
C LEU A 13 12.17 7.80 -23.01
N ILE A 14 12.86 8.78 -22.40
CA ILE A 14 13.59 8.56 -21.13
C ILE A 14 12.82 8.99 -19.86
N SER A 15 11.67 9.66 -19.95
CA SER A 15 11.14 10.39 -18.77
C SER A 15 10.05 9.71 -17.92
N ILE A 16 9.80 8.39 -17.99
CA ILE A 16 8.64 7.78 -17.27
C ILE A 16 9.01 7.08 -15.94
N SER A 17 10.27 7.14 -15.48
CA SER A 17 10.69 6.37 -14.28
C SER A 17 10.27 6.95 -12.91
N GLY A 18 9.69 8.15 -12.85
CA GLY A 18 9.45 8.89 -11.59
C GLY A 18 8.39 8.29 -10.65
N PHE A 19 7.38 7.59 -11.18
CA PHE A 19 6.28 7.07 -10.36
C PHE A 19 6.67 5.83 -9.53
N SER A 20 7.68 5.06 -9.95
CA SER A 20 8.02 3.78 -9.30
C SER A 20 8.78 3.92 -7.98
N GLN A 21 9.51 5.03 -7.77
CA GLN A 21 10.36 5.17 -6.58
C GLN A 21 9.55 5.42 -5.32
N ASN A 22 8.49 6.24 -5.42
CA ASN A 22 7.61 6.56 -4.30
C ASN A 22 6.92 5.30 -3.73
N GLU A 23 6.51 4.37 -4.58
CA GLU A 23 5.84 3.14 -4.14
C GLU A 23 6.79 2.22 -3.35
N LYS A 24 8.05 2.10 -3.76
CA LYS A 24 9.04 1.28 -3.03
C LYS A 24 9.32 1.82 -1.63
N GLN A 25 9.39 3.14 -1.48
CA GLN A 25 9.54 3.77 -0.17
C GLN A 25 8.32 3.51 0.72
N LYS A 26 7.10 3.70 0.18
CA LYS A 26 5.85 3.39 0.91
C LYS A 26 5.79 1.93 1.39
N VAL A 27 6.25 0.99 0.57
CA VAL A 27 6.33 -0.44 0.94
C VAL A 27 7.24 -0.65 2.15
N ILE A 28 8.41 0.01 2.19
CA ILE A 28 9.34 -0.05 3.33
C ILE A 28 8.68 0.52 4.59
N PHE A 29 7.93 1.63 4.46
CA PHE A 29 7.18 2.20 5.58
C PHE A 29 6.08 1.27 6.08
N ILE A 30 5.26 0.70 5.18
CA ILE A 30 4.22 -0.27 5.54
C ILE A 30 4.81 -1.45 6.32
N TYR A 31 5.93 -2.03 5.85
CA TYR A 31 6.62 -3.07 6.59
C TYR A 31 7.15 -2.56 7.94
N SER A 32 7.70 -1.35 7.99
CA SER A 32 8.23 -0.77 9.23
C SER A 32 7.13 -0.58 10.28
N PHE A 33 5.91 -0.19 9.89
CA PHE A 33 4.78 -0.07 10.84
C PHE A 33 4.49 -1.37 11.56
N THR A 34 4.67 -2.53 10.92
CA THR A 34 4.50 -3.84 11.57
C THR A 34 5.44 -4.06 12.75
N LYS A 35 6.57 -3.34 12.82
CA LYS A 35 7.55 -3.45 13.89
C LYS A 35 7.26 -2.54 15.07
N TYR A 36 6.49 -1.48 14.86
CA TYR A 36 6.24 -0.44 15.86
C TYR A 36 4.80 -0.46 16.40
N ILE A 37 3.91 -1.19 15.74
CA ILE A 37 2.52 -1.34 16.16
C ILE A 37 2.38 -2.69 16.86
N SER A 38 1.77 -2.67 18.04
CA SER A 38 1.37 -3.89 18.76
C SER A 38 -0.10 -4.17 18.53
N TRP A 39 -0.42 -5.41 18.16
CA TRP A 39 -1.80 -5.87 18.00
C TRP A 39 -2.28 -6.58 19.27
N PRO A 40 -3.57 -6.44 19.64
CA PRO A 40 -4.12 -7.02 20.86
C PRO A 40 -4.04 -8.55 20.85
N ALA A 41 -3.99 -9.14 22.05
CA ALA A 41 -3.99 -10.59 22.22
C ALA A 41 -5.16 -11.25 21.47
N GLY A 42 -4.92 -12.40 20.84
CA GLY A 42 -5.89 -13.10 20.00
C GLY A 42 -5.86 -12.70 18.51
N SER A 43 -5.40 -11.50 18.16
CA SER A 43 -5.18 -11.10 16.74
C SER A 43 -3.79 -11.48 16.20
N ASN A 44 -2.97 -12.16 17.02
CA ASN A 44 -1.60 -12.53 16.71
C ASN A 44 -1.41 -13.98 16.22
N GLN A 45 -2.49 -14.68 15.89
CA GLN A 45 -2.43 -16.08 15.45
C GLN A 45 -2.26 -16.16 13.92
N GLY A 46 -1.49 -17.16 13.46
CA GLY A 46 -1.26 -17.42 12.03
C GLY A 46 -0.44 -16.36 11.30
N ASP A 47 -0.63 -16.26 9.98
CA ASP A 47 0.09 -15.32 9.11
C ASP A 47 -0.25 -13.85 9.42
N PHE A 48 0.71 -12.96 9.25
CA PHE A 48 0.49 -11.51 9.27
C PHE A 48 -0.06 -11.05 7.92
N ILE A 49 -1.36 -10.78 7.88
CA ILE A 49 -2.09 -10.41 6.67
C ILE A 49 -2.00 -8.89 6.38
N ILE A 50 -1.54 -8.53 5.18
CA ILE A 50 -1.60 -7.17 4.62
C ILE A 50 -2.54 -7.17 3.42
N GLY A 51 -3.62 -6.41 3.50
CA GLY A 51 -4.59 -6.23 2.42
C GLY A 51 -4.25 -5.04 1.52
N VAL A 52 -4.34 -5.22 0.21
CA VAL A 52 -4.07 -4.17 -0.79
C VAL A 52 -5.30 -3.97 -1.65
N LEU A 53 -5.88 -2.77 -1.60
CA LEU A 53 -7.05 -2.43 -2.42
C LEU A 53 -6.63 -1.94 -3.81
N ALA A 54 -6.92 -2.73 -4.83
CA ALA A 54 -6.78 -2.39 -6.26
C ALA A 54 -5.46 -1.66 -6.63
N SER A 55 -4.33 -2.10 -6.07
CA SER A 55 -3.00 -1.58 -6.38
C SER A 55 -2.01 -2.72 -6.69
N PRO A 56 -1.96 -3.19 -7.95
CA PRO A 56 -1.08 -4.29 -8.36
C PRO A 56 0.41 -4.02 -8.11
N THR A 57 0.85 -2.78 -8.34
CA THR A 57 2.25 -2.37 -8.12
C THR A 57 2.63 -2.46 -6.64
N MET A 58 1.81 -1.91 -5.74
CA MET A 58 2.03 -1.99 -4.29
C MET A 58 2.06 -3.44 -3.81
N SER A 59 1.11 -4.25 -4.28
CA SER A 59 1.04 -5.67 -3.96
C SER A 59 2.28 -6.45 -4.39
N LYS A 60 2.75 -6.21 -5.61
CA LYS A 60 3.97 -6.84 -6.15
C LYS A 60 5.18 -6.53 -5.26
N GLU A 61 5.38 -5.27 -4.91
CA GLU A 61 6.52 -4.86 -4.08
C GLU A 61 6.41 -5.38 -2.64
N LEU A 62 5.20 -5.37 -2.04
CA LEU A 62 4.95 -5.97 -0.73
C LEU A 62 5.23 -7.48 -0.73
N LYS A 63 4.89 -8.20 -1.80
CA LYS A 63 5.19 -9.64 -1.94
C LYS A 63 6.69 -9.92 -1.96
N ILE A 64 7.50 -9.02 -2.55
CA ILE A 64 8.97 -9.12 -2.51
C ILE A 64 9.51 -8.97 -1.09
N ILE A 65 8.94 -8.07 -0.29
CA ILE A 65 9.32 -7.95 1.13
C ILE A 65 8.84 -9.18 1.91
N ALA A 66 7.62 -9.64 1.67
CA ALA A 66 7.01 -10.77 2.35
C ALA A 66 7.79 -12.08 2.15
N SER A 67 8.42 -12.29 1.00
CA SER A 67 9.26 -13.47 0.75
C SER A 67 10.60 -13.45 1.49
N LYS A 68 11.01 -12.29 2.01
CA LYS A 68 12.34 -12.09 2.63
C LYS A 68 12.27 -11.75 4.12
N ARG A 69 11.08 -11.46 4.66
CA ARG A 69 10.89 -10.88 5.99
C ARG A 69 9.69 -11.51 6.70
N LYS A 70 9.67 -11.35 8.02
CA LYS A 70 8.61 -11.81 8.93
C LYS A 70 8.23 -10.69 9.89
N VAL A 71 7.05 -10.80 10.49
CA VAL A 71 6.64 -9.96 11.63
C VAL A 71 6.73 -10.80 12.89
N GLY A 72 7.79 -10.58 13.68
CA GLY A 72 8.19 -11.52 14.72
C GLY A 72 8.46 -12.91 14.11
N MET A 73 7.71 -13.92 14.54
CA MET A 73 7.81 -15.28 13.99
C MET A 73 6.82 -15.56 12.84
N ARG A 74 5.93 -14.61 12.51
CA ARG A 74 4.82 -14.79 11.57
C ARG A 74 5.24 -14.51 10.13
N SER A 75 4.87 -15.40 9.21
CA SER A 75 4.99 -15.16 7.77
C SER A 75 4.06 -14.03 7.33
N ILE A 76 4.47 -13.22 6.36
CA ILE A 76 3.64 -12.13 5.82
C ILE A 76 2.86 -12.66 4.62
N LYS A 77 1.54 -12.43 4.61
CA LYS A 77 0.68 -12.79 3.48
C LYS A 77 0.01 -11.55 2.90
N ILE A 78 0.19 -11.35 1.60
CA ILE A 78 -0.40 -10.21 0.88
C ILE A 78 -1.69 -10.67 0.23
N LEU A 79 -2.80 -10.01 0.54
CA LEU A 79 -4.11 -10.26 -0.07
C LEU A 79 -4.51 -9.09 -0.97
N ASP A 80 -4.79 -9.39 -2.22
CA ASP A 80 -5.30 -8.42 -3.19
C ASP A 80 -6.82 -8.37 -3.16
N PHE A 81 -7.39 -7.16 -3.18
CA PHE A 81 -8.82 -6.93 -3.21
C PHE A 81 -9.20 -6.00 -4.35
N ALA A 82 -10.25 -6.35 -5.09
CA ALA A 82 -10.76 -5.51 -6.17
C ALA A 82 -11.66 -4.37 -5.66
N SER A 83 -12.29 -4.56 -4.50
CA SER A 83 -13.25 -3.63 -3.90
C SER A 83 -13.25 -3.74 -2.36
N ALA A 84 -13.68 -2.67 -1.67
CA ALA A 84 -13.84 -2.66 -0.21
C ALA A 84 -14.78 -3.79 0.30
N GLY A 85 -15.82 -4.10 -0.47
CA GLY A 85 -16.77 -5.19 -0.15
C GLY A 85 -16.10 -6.57 -0.07
N SER A 86 -15.12 -6.85 -0.94
CA SER A 86 -14.40 -8.13 -0.97
C SER A 86 -13.33 -8.32 0.12
N MET A 87 -13.03 -7.26 0.89
CA MET A 87 -11.95 -7.29 1.86
C MET A 87 -12.21 -8.29 2.99
N ARG A 88 -11.18 -9.01 3.41
CA ARG A 88 -11.23 -10.02 4.50
C ARG A 88 -10.46 -9.52 5.71
N ASP A 89 -10.35 -10.34 6.75
CA ASP A 89 -9.58 -9.99 7.94
C ASP A 89 -8.11 -9.75 7.59
N CYS A 90 -7.62 -8.57 7.98
CA CYS A 90 -6.28 -8.06 7.70
C CYS A 90 -5.72 -7.45 9.00
N HIS A 91 -4.41 -7.28 9.10
CA HIS A 91 -3.77 -6.52 10.19
C HIS A 91 -3.45 -5.11 9.74
N ILE A 92 -3.05 -4.97 8.47
CA ILE A 92 -2.88 -3.70 7.77
C ILE A 92 -3.70 -3.74 6.49
N VAL A 93 -4.34 -2.63 6.17
CA VAL A 93 -5.01 -2.42 4.87
C VAL A 93 -4.44 -1.17 4.22
N TYR A 94 -4.01 -1.31 2.96
CA TYR A 94 -3.57 -0.20 2.13
C TYR A 94 -4.66 0.24 1.15
N VAL A 95 -4.99 1.54 1.19
CA VAL A 95 -5.94 2.20 0.28
C VAL A 95 -5.17 3.21 -0.59
N PRO A 96 -4.95 2.94 -1.89
CA PRO A 96 -4.22 3.84 -2.77
C PRO A 96 -5.02 5.11 -3.08
N LYS A 97 -4.34 6.14 -3.58
CA LYS A 97 -4.97 7.39 -4.06
C LYS A 97 -6.13 7.15 -5.03
N SER A 98 -5.98 6.20 -5.95
CA SER A 98 -6.99 5.86 -6.97
C SER A 98 -8.28 5.29 -6.38
N ARG A 99 -8.28 4.90 -5.10
CA ARG A 99 -9.40 4.34 -4.37
C ARG A 99 -9.76 5.16 -3.12
N ALA A 100 -9.42 6.45 -3.12
CA ALA A 100 -9.75 7.36 -2.01
C ALA A 100 -11.26 7.44 -1.72
N GLY A 101 -12.11 7.25 -2.74
CA GLY A 101 -13.57 7.19 -2.58
C GLY A 101 -14.06 5.97 -1.79
N ASP A 102 -13.29 4.88 -1.76
CA ASP A 102 -13.62 3.67 -1.02
C ASP A 102 -13.22 3.76 0.47
N LEU A 103 -12.45 4.79 0.87
CA LEU A 103 -11.88 4.87 2.21
C LEU A 103 -12.95 4.80 3.31
N GLY A 104 -14.07 5.52 3.16
CA GLY A 104 -15.16 5.49 4.17
C GLY A 104 -15.72 4.08 4.37
N ASN A 105 -15.91 3.33 3.28
CA ASN A 105 -16.37 1.95 3.33
C ASN A 105 -15.35 1.01 3.99
N VAL A 106 -14.05 1.24 3.74
CA VAL A 106 -12.96 0.51 4.38
C VAL A 106 -12.92 0.79 5.88
N ILE A 107 -13.01 2.07 6.28
CA ILE A 107 -13.02 2.46 7.70
C ILE A 107 -14.21 1.82 8.42
N GLU A 108 -15.42 1.94 7.89
CA GLU A 108 -16.60 1.38 8.53
C GLU A 108 -16.50 -0.15 8.68
N LYS A 109 -15.98 -0.85 7.67
CA LYS A 109 -15.75 -2.30 7.72
C LYS A 109 -14.78 -2.75 8.82
N TYR A 110 -13.80 -1.91 9.19
CA TYR A 110 -12.76 -2.24 10.16
C TYR A 110 -12.86 -1.49 11.49
N LYS A 111 -13.90 -0.67 11.70
CA LYS A 111 -14.08 0.24 12.84
C LYS A 111 -13.91 -0.37 14.23
N GLN A 112 -14.25 -1.65 14.40
CA GLN A 112 -14.13 -2.38 15.67
C GLN A 112 -13.15 -3.56 15.59
N LYS A 113 -12.29 -3.57 14.57
CA LYS A 113 -11.29 -4.61 14.35
C LYS A 113 -9.89 -4.05 14.62
N ALA A 114 -8.97 -4.93 15.01
CA ALA A 114 -7.58 -4.56 15.21
C ALA A 114 -6.84 -4.42 13.86
N VAL A 115 -7.25 -3.46 13.03
CA VAL A 115 -6.71 -3.24 11.68
C VAL A 115 -6.21 -1.81 11.55
N VAL A 116 -5.00 -1.67 11.06
CA VAL A 116 -4.41 -0.37 10.74
C VAL A 116 -4.72 -0.05 9.29
N VAL A 117 -5.52 1.00 9.06
CA VAL A 117 -5.81 1.48 7.71
C VAL A 117 -4.77 2.53 7.32
N VAL A 118 -4.00 2.23 6.28
CA VAL A 118 -2.98 3.08 5.67
C VAL A 118 -3.54 3.61 4.36
N ALA A 119 -3.68 4.93 4.24
CA ALA A 119 -4.17 5.58 3.03
C ALA A 119 -3.05 6.33 2.31
N ASP A 120 -3.25 6.58 1.02
CA ASP A 120 -2.35 7.36 0.17
C ASP A 120 -3.14 8.44 -0.57
N ALA A 121 -3.94 9.21 0.17
CA ALA A 121 -4.70 10.32 -0.38
C ALA A 121 -4.74 11.50 0.60
N PRO A 122 -4.57 12.75 0.14
CA PRO A 122 -4.64 13.92 1.01
C PRO A 122 -5.94 13.95 1.83
N GLY A 123 -5.84 14.32 3.11
CA GLY A 123 -7.00 14.42 4.01
C GLY A 123 -7.53 13.09 4.55
N SER A 124 -6.86 11.96 4.32
CA SER A 124 -7.39 10.65 4.73
C SER A 124 -7.40 10.41 6.24
N VAL A 125 -6.50 11.04 7.00
CA VAL A 125 -6.49 10.93 8.47
C VAL A 125 -7.78 11.51 9.06
N GLN A 126 -8.23 12.67 8.55
CA GLN A 126 -9.48 13.30 8.95
C GLN A 126 -10.71 12.43 8.60
N LYS A 127 -10.55 11.48 7.69
CA LYS A 127 -11.57 10.50 7.28
C LYS A 127 -11.47 9.16 8.01
N GLY A 128 -10.57 9.03 8.99
CA GLY A 128 -10.43 7.86 9.86
C GLY A 128 -9.28 6.91 9.52
N ALA A 129 -8.46 7.20 8.50
CA ALA A 129 -7.23 6.42 8.29
C ALA A 129 -6.26 6.62 9.45
N ALA A 130 -5.64 5.54 9.92
CA ALA A 130 -4.67 5.61 11.01
C ALA A 130 -3.34 6.24 10.56
N ILE A 131 -2.93 5.95 9.32
CA ILE A 131 -1.71 6.48 8.71
C ILE A 131 -2.06 6.97 7.31
N ASN A 132 -1.49 8.10 6.91
CA ASN A 132 -1.66 8.62 5.56
C ASN A 132 -0.31 9.00 4.95
N PHE A 133 -0.03 8.49 3.75
CA PHE A 133 1.07 8.98 2.95
C PHE A 133 0.69 10.32 2.31
N ILE A 134 1.61 11.26 2.42
CA ILE A 134 1.55 12.56 1.75
C ILE A 134 2.86 12.76 1.01
N VAL A 135 2.77 13.27 -0.22
CA VAL A 135 3.95 13.73 -0.96
C VAL A 135 4.02 15.24 -0.74
N VAL A 136 5.08 15.68 -0.08
CA VAL A 136 5.39 17.11 0.11
C VAL A 136 6.57 17.40 -0.81
N GLY A 137 6.41 18.41 -1.66
CA GLY A 137 7.42 18.91 -2.58
C GLY A 137 7.67 20.38 -2.33
#